data_AF-A0A357KVG1-F1
#
_entry.id   AF-A0A357KVG1-F1
#
_cell.length_a   1.000
_cell.length_b   1.000
_cell.length_c   1.000
_cell.angle_alpha   90.00
_cell.angle_beta   90.00
_cell.angle_gamma   90.00
#
_symmetry.space_group_name_H-M   'P 1'
#
loop_
_entity.id
_entity.type
_entity.pdbx_description
1 polymer ?
#
loop_
_entity_poly.entity_id
_entity_poly.type
_entity_poly.pdbx_seq_one_letter_code
_entity_poly.pdbx_strand_id
1 'polypeptide(L)'
;MGSSMLAPGVGRPPPGGAGRAGGDSGGGRTARALRSRPRERHRGGAWGAPRVRSGRAIVGPLPGAATDLLGWRCNAPIDRSSPPCGGPMPSPSALARFVRWMAIPAAALGVGGALVAGACASREAARPAPAAAGAPAPEPRRERVAAAPLERRVRISDTLAEADPEVLRFMQHIVTLSDPFFEGRSADTKGNRRAADYIESHLARLGLAPVFATDASTVASSFRQPLTVPGDVSVERAALAWRHGPSEATLVEGTDFNALGFSGSGQARGPCVFVGYSVPEGPEGYHSYPTDPDLTGKIAVMLRWEPMDEQGRSRWSGNAQWSRHAGLVEKVGAAVERGAAGVIVINPPGTSTPRDEALATPRETRFGAPAGVPVVMMSQDAAERFLRAADPQGRSLMDLRRVADESGRIVGLREEVEVAIEVEMERERLGTDNVGAVLRGRGALADRFIIIGAHYDHVGYGFVGGARPANVGALHPGADDNASGTAAILKLARALAASPNRPKRSILFNFVTAEEYGLLGSKY
;
A
#
# COMPACT_ATOMS: atom_id res chain seq x y z
N MET A 1 57.10 -47.72 7.30
CA MET A 1 56.49 -46.83 6.28
C MET A 1 55.08 -46.52 6.78
N GLY A 2 54.62 -45.29 7.01
CA GLY A 2 55.24 -43.96 7.02
C GLY A 2 54.12 -42.93 7.28
N SER A 3 54.27 -42.05 8.27
CA SER A 3 53.16 -41.25 8.86
C SER A 3 53.01 -39.83 8.28
N SER A 4 52.14 -39.02 8.92
CA SER A 4 52.02 -37.52 8.94
C SER A 4 50.84 -36.91 8.16
N MET A 5 49.87 -36.23 8.81
CA MET A 5 49.79 -34.77 9.16
C MET A 5 49.32 -33.87 7.98
N LEU A 6 48.72 -32.68 8.10
CA LEU A 6 48.31 -31.79 9.22
C LEU A 6 47.20 -30.83 8.73
N ALA A 7 46.55 -30.07 9.62
CA ALA A 7 45.63 -28.97 9.28
C ALA A 7 46.34 -27.60 9.28
N PRO A 8 45.75 -26.54 8.66
CA PRO A 8 46.16 -25.15 8.88
C PRO A 8 45.14 -24.36 9.72
N GLY A 9 45.64 -23.53 10.64
CA GLY A 9 44.89 -22.48 11.31
C GLY A 9 45.55 -21.12 11.11
N VAL A 10 44.76 -20.05 11.07
CA VAL A 10 45.16 -18.64 10.95
C VAL A 10 44.18 -17.83 11.81
N GLY A 11 44.53 -16.81 12.60
CA GLY A 11 45.81 -16.14 12.84
C GLY A 11 45.48 -14.70 13.28
N ARG A 12 45.51 -14.40 14.59
CA ARG A 12 45.19 -13.06 15.13
C ARG A 12 46.33 -12.06 14.86
N PRO A 13 46.03 -10.77 14.58
CA PRO A 13 47.05 -9.72 14.48
C PRO A 13 47.48 -9.18 15.87
N PRO A 14 48.71 -8.65 16.01
CA PRO A 14 49.20 -7.99 17.22
C PRO A 14 48.87 -6.48 17.26
N PRO A 15 48.90 -5.83 18.45
CA PRO A 15 48.68 -4.39 18.61
C PRO A 15 49.98 -3.57 18.84
N GLY A 16 49.94 -2.29 18.49
CA GLY A 16 50.98 -1.29 18.77
C GLY A 16 51.04 -0.22 17.66
N GLY A 17 51.31 1.07 17.91
CA GLY A 17 51.60 1.78 19.16
C GLY A 17 51.48 3.30 18.94
N ALA A 18 51.58 4.09 20.02
CA ALA A 18 51.30 5.54 20.00
C ALA A 18 52.43 6.40 19.42
N GLY A 19 52.07 7.57 18.86
CA GLY A 19 52.98 8.66 18.50
C GLY A 19 52.32 10.02 18.75
N ARG A 20 53.06 10.97 19.33
CA ARG A 20 52.59 12.31 19.77
C ARG A 20 53.45 13.43 19.12
N ALA A 21 52.96 14.67 19.21
CA ALA A 21 53.57 15.95 18.79
C ALA A 21 53.51 16.25 17.27
N GLY A 22 53.43 17.51 16.82
CA GLY A 22 53.25 18.79 17.56
C GLY A 22 53.84 20.00 16.79
N GLY A 23 53.20 21.18 16.88
CA GLY A 23 53.58 22.43 16.18
C GLY A 23 52.89 22.56 14.81
N ASP A 24 52.08 23.57 14.45
CA ASP A 24 51.91 25.01 14.79
C ASP A 24 52.62 25.99 13.81
N SER A 25 52.05 27.19 13.65
CA SER A 25 52.27 28.23 12.63
C SER A 25 51.70 27.95 11.21
N GLY A 26 51.13 28.92 10.48
CA GLY A 26 50.75 30.28 10.89
C GLY A 26 50.46 31.25 9.73
N GLY A 27 49.24 31.77 9.63
CA GLY A 27 48.84 32.92 8.79
C GLY A 27 48.59 32.62 7.29
N GLY A 28 47.68 33.32 6.59
CA GLY A 28 46.68 34.30 7.04
C GLY A 28 46.26 35.29 5.93
N ARG A 29 45.08 35.92 6.09
CA ARG A 29 44.48 37.00 5.27
C ARG A 29 43.86 36.51 3.93
N THR A 30 42.73 37.03 3.43
CA THR A 30 41.89 38.20 3.80
C THR A 30 40.41 38.01 3.42
N ALA A 31 39.49 38.52 4.25
CA ALA A 31 38.22 39.24 3.96
C ALA A 31 37.20 38.67 2.91
N ARG A 32 35.88 38.91 3.00
CA ARG A 32 35.13 39.98 3.70
C ARG A 32 33.70 39.51 4.06
N ALA A 33 33.10 40.13 5.07
CA ALA A 33 31.81 39.73 5.63
C ALA A 33 30.58 40.19 4.82
N LEU A 34 29.47 39.45 4.97
CA LEU A 34 28.09 39.97 4.91
C LEU A 34 27.31 39.44 6.12
N ARG A 35 26.47 40.28 6.71
CA ARG A 35 25.73 40.01 7.96
C ARG A 35 24.30 39.55 7.65
N SER A 36 23.80 38.55 8.36
CA SER A 36 22.37 38.34 8.59
C SER A 36 22.10 37.88 10.03
N ARG A 37 20.90 38.15 10.54
CA ARG A 37 20.57 38.09 11.98
C ARG A 37 20.13 36.67 12.40
N PRO A 38 20.46 36.20 13.62
CA PRO A 38 19.73 35.11 14.25
C PRO A 38 18.39 35.63 14.80
N ARG A 39 17.29 34.90 14.59
CA ARG A 39 15.99 35.14 15.25
C ARG A 39 15.85 34.29 16.51
N GLU A 40 15.07 34.79 17.47
CA GLU A 40 15.07 34.30 18.85
C GLU A 40 14.48 32.89 19.04
N ARG A 41 15.06 32.13 19.98
CA ARG A 41 14.41 30.98 20.61
C ARG A 41 13.76 31.44 21.92
N HIS A 42 12.44 31.43 21.99
CA HIS A 42 11.76 31.63 23.28
C HIS A 42 11.96 30.43 24.21
N ARG A 43 12.45 30.70 25.42
CA ARG A 43 12.30 29.88 26.63
C ARG A 43 11.69 30.75 27.72
N GLY A 44 10.89 30.16 28.61
CA GLY A 44 10.58 30.77 29.91
C GLY A 44 9.13 30.57 30.36
N GLY A 45 8.92 29.64 31.30
CA GLY A 45 7.60 29.35 31.88
C GLY A 45 7.70 28.21 32.90
N ALA A 46 8.47 28.43 33.98
CA ALA A 46 8.72 27.41 35.00
C ALA A 46 7.73 27.51 36.16
N TRP A 47 7.26 26.37 36.67
CA TRP A 47 6.70 26.22 38.01
C TRP A 47 7.24 24.94 38.67
N GLY A 48 7.44 25.01 39.99
CA GLY A 48 8.40 24.17 40.71
C GLY A 48 7.90 22.80 41.17
N ALA A 49 8.87 21.93 41.49
CA ALA A 49 8.65 20.66 42.18
C ALA A 49 8.80 20.80 43.70
N PRO A 50 8.05 20.04 44.52
CA PRO A 50 8.38 19.78 45.92
C PRO A 50 9.08 18.42 46.10
N ARG A 51 9.92 18.31 47.15
CA ARG A 51 10.70 17.10 47.47
C ARG A 51 9.92 16.09 48.34
N VAL A 52 10.37 14.84 48.22
CA VAL A 52 10.01 13.61 48.94
C VAL A 52 9.88 13.75 50.47
N ARG A 53 8.92 13.02 51.06
CA ARG A 53 9.09 12.38 52.38
C ARG A 53 8.47 10.97 52.42
N SER A 54 9.10 10.11 53.21
CA SER A 54 8.82 8.67 53.36
C SER A 54 7.65 8.37 54.31
N GLY A 55 6.89 7.30 54.05
CA GLY A 55 5.86 6.75 54.94
C GLY A 55 5.64 5.24 54.72
N ARG A 56 5.39 4.49 55.80
CA ARG A 56 5.34 3.01 55.82
C ARG A 56 4.06 2.42 55.20
N ALA A 57 4.16 1.16 54.78
CA ALA A 57 3.04 0.28 54.46
C ALA A 57 2.22 -0.11 55.71
N ILE A 58 0.89 -0.29 55.54
CA ILE A 58 0.00 -1.02 56.44
C ILE A 58 -0.98 -1.85 55.60
N VAL A 59 -1.27 -3.07 56.04
CA VAL A 59 -2.20 -4.03 55.44
C VAL A 59 -3.57 -3.93 56.13
N GLY A 60 -4.68 -3.96 55.39
CA GLY A 60 -6.04 -3.99 55.95
C GLY A 60 -7.14 -4.07 54.87
N PRO A 61 -8.32 -4.71 55.12
CA PRO A 61 -9.13 -5.31 54.06
C PRO A 61 -10.38 -4.54 53.58
N LEU A 62 -10.99 -5.07 52.51
CA LEU A 62 -12.26 -4.69 51.88
C LEU A 62 -13.47 -4.67 52.83
N PRO A 63 -14.47 -3.81 52.53
CA PRO A 63 -15.73 -4.26 51.93
C PRO A 63 -16.05 -3.48 50.64
N GLY A 64 -17.02 -3.82 49.78
CA GLY A 64 -18.06 -4.85 49.85
C GLY A 64 -19.40 -4.27 49.38
N ALA A 65 -19.81 -4.64 48.15
CA ALA A 65 -21.09 -4.33 47.48
C ALA A 65 -21.46 -2.84 47.24
N ALA A 66 -21.70 -2.47 45.97
CA ALA A 66 -23.05 -2.25 45.44
C ALA A 66 -23.00 -1.80 43.97
N THR A 67 -23.90 -2.35 43.16
CA THR A 67 -24.28 -1.82 41.85
C THR A 67 -25.00 -0.49 41.98
N ASP A 68 -24.73 0.48 41.11
CA ASP A 68 -25.80 1.32 40.59
C ASP A 68 -25.47 1.92 39.21
N LEU A 69 -26.42 1.79 38.29
CA LEU A 69 -26.39 2.33 36.93
C LEU A 69 -27.39 3.49 36.84
N LEU A 70 -26.89 4.71 36.76
CA LEU A 70 -27.65 5.88 36.32
C LEU A 70 -27.44 6.04 34.81
N GLY A 71 -28.46 6.21 33.96
CA GLY A 71 -29.89 6.29 34.23
C GLY A 71 -30.54 7.38 33.39
N TRP A 72 -31.18 7.01 32.27
CA TRP A 72 -32.05 7.91 31.51
C TRP A 72 -33.45 7.30 31.46
N ARG A 73 -34.40 7.94 32.15
CA ARG A 73 -35.81 7.54 32.19
C ARG A 73 -36.60 8.35 31.15
N CYS A 74 -37.51 7.68 30.43
CA CYS A 74 -38.67 8.33 29.84
C CYS A 74 -39.94 7.79 30.52
N ASN A 75 -40.78 8.70 31.02
CA ASN A 75 -42.10 8.39 31.57
C ASN A 75 -43.18 8.51 30.47
N ALA A 76 -44.04 7.50 30.32
CA ALA A 76 -45.48 7.64 30.09
C ALA A 76 -46.18 6.26 30.25
N PRO A 77 -47.46 6.17 30.70
CA PRO A 77 -48.13 4.92 31.10
C PRO A 77 -49.15 4.40 30.05
N ILE A 78 -50.06 3.48 30.47
CA ILE A 78 -51.22 2.87 29.74
C ILE A 78 -50.84 1.55 29.02
N ASP A 79 -51.52 0.41 29.15
CA ASP A 79 -52.63 -0.07 30.03
C ASP A 79 -52.63 -1.62 30.06
N ARG A 80 -53.33 -2.26 31.01
CA ARG A 80 -53.48 -3.73 31.14
C ARG A 80 -54.92 -4.18 30.86
N SER A 81 -55.14 -4.96 29.81
CA SER A 81 -56.37 -5.76 29.65
C SER A 81 -56.13 -7.09 28.88
N SER A 82 -55.92 -8.16 29.66
CA SER A 82 -56.46 -9.55 29.56
C SER A 82 -56.73 -10.26 28.20
N PRO A 83 -56.80 -11.62 28.15
CA PRO A 83 -56.25 -12.70 29.01
C PRO A 83 -55.52 -13.81 28.19
N PRO A 84 -55.03 -14.93 28.78
CA PRO A 84 -54.17 -15.90 28.07
C PRO A 84 -54.90 -17.11 27.47
N CYS A 85 -54.34 -17.69 26.42
CA CYS A 85 -54.66 -19.03 25.92
C CYS A 85 -53.39 -19.87 25.81
N GLY A 86 -53.38 -21.06 26.40
CA GLY A 86 -52.22 -21.96 26.40
C GLY A 86 -52.52 -23.34 25.84
N GLY A 87 -51.48 -23.96 25.27
CA GLY A 87 -51.41 -25.39 24.94
C GLY A 87 -51.76 -25.77 23.48
N PRO A 88 -51.30 -26.93 22.98
CA PRO A 88 -50.08 -27.68 23.33
C PRO A 88 -49.21 -28.04 22.11
N MET A 89 -47.95 -28.46 22.35
CA MET A 89 -47.07 -29.08 21.32
C MET A 89 -47.19 -30.62 21.35
N PRO A 90 -47.36 -31.25 20.18
CA PRO A 90 -46.42 -32.28 19.68
C PRO A 90 -46.25 -32.22 18.13
N SER A 91 -45.30 -32.83 17.42
CA SER A 91 -43.99 -33.48 17.68
C SER A 91 -43.22 -33.56 16.31
N PRO A 92 -42.02 -34.16 16.16
CA PRO A 92 -41.11 -33.79 15.06
C PRO A 92 -41.26 -34.57 13.73
N SER A 93 -41.27 -33.87 12.60
CA SER A 93 -40.87 -34.42 11.29
C SER A 93 -40.55 -33.32 10.26
N ALA A 94 -39.28 -33.27 9.78
CA ALA A 94 -38.83 -32.76 8.46
C ALA A 94 -37.31 -32.44 8.46
N LEU A 95 -36.47 -33.44 8.76
CA LEU A 95 -35.07 -33.36 8.36
C LEU A 95 -34.96 -33.67 6.85
N ALA A 96 -33.98 -33.08 6.17
CA ALA A 96 -33.63 -33.26 4.76
C ALA A 96 -34.52 -32.57 3.70
N ARG A 97 -34.14 -31.36 3.28
CA ARG A 97 -34.30 -30.81 1.91
C ARG A 97 -33.54 -29.48 1.73
N PHE A 98 -32.21 -29.49 1.56
CA PHE A 98 -31.48 -28.34 1.00
C PHE A 98 -30.05 -28.65 0.49
N VAL A 99 -29.90 -29.59 -0.45
CA VAL A 99 -28.67 -29.72 -1.28
C VAL A 99 -29.03 -30.16 -2.71
N ARG A 100 -29.10 -29.22 -3.66
CA ARG A 100 -28.76 -29.38 -5.09
C ARG A 100 -29.15 -28.13 -5.89
N TRP A 101 -28.16 -27.33 -6.30
CA TRP A 101 -28.24 -26.54 -7.53
C TRP A 101 -26.84 -26.16 -8.03
N MET A 102 -26.29 -26.99 -8.92
CA MET A 102 -25.25 -26.67 -9.91
C MET A 102 -24.94 -27.95 -10.72
N ALA A 103 -25.50 -28.04 -11.92
CA ALA A 103 -25.07 -28.99 -12.95
C ALA A 103 -25.57 -28.49 -14.32
N ILE A 104 -24.65 -28.05 -15.17
CA ILE A 104 -24.89 -27.72 -16.58
C ILE A 104 -24.73 -29.02 -17.39
N PRO A 105 -25.63 -29.34 -18.34
CA PRO A 105 -25.35 -30.32 -19.38
C PRO A 105 -24.87 -29.64 -20.66
N ALA A 106 -23.75 -30.11 -21.22
CA ALA A 106 -23.34 -29.83 -22.58
C ALA A 106 -23.69 -31.04 -23.48
N ALA A 107 -24.22 -30.78 -24.68
CA ALA A 107 -24.33 -31.73 -25.79
C ALA A 107 -24.38 -30.95 -27.12
N ALA A 108 -23.88 -31.54 -28.20
CA ALA A 108 -23.52 -30.84 -29.44
C ALA A 108 -24.05 -31.54 -30.72
N LEU A 109 -23.65 -31.00 -31.90
CA LEU A 109 -23.96 -31.46 -33.29
C LEU A 109 -25.40 -31.10 -33.74
N GLY A 110 -25.75 -30.66 -34.97
CA GLY A 110 -25.07 -30.31 -36.24
C GLY A 110 -26.18 -29.90 -37.28
N VAL A 111 -26.03 -29.67 -38.59
CA VAL A 111 -24.92 -29.62 -39.58
C VAL A 111 -25.37 -28.75 -40.79
N GLY A 112 -24.48 -27.95 -41.42
CA GLY A 112 -24.67 -27.37 -42.77
C GLY A 112 -25.23 -25.93 -42.83
N GLY A 113 -24.90 -25.08 -43.83
CA GLY A 113 -23.97 -25.24 -44.95
C GLY A 113 -24.53 -24.74 -46.29
N ALA A 114 -24.23 -23.49 -46.69
CA ALA A 114 -24.43 -23.01 -48.06
C ALA A 114 -23.54 -21.78 -48.38
N LEU A 115 -22.66 -21.93 -49.37
CA LEU A 115 -21.99 -20.83 -50.07
C LEU A 115 -22.85 -20.41 -51.27
N VAL A 116 -22.93 -19.12 -51.57
CA VAL A 116 -23.23 -18.62 -52.92
C VAL A 116 -22.26 -17.49 -53.26
N ALA A 117 -21.52 -17.67 -54.34
CA ALA A 117 -20.70 -16.63 -54.94
C ALA A 117 -21.49 -15.91 -56.05
N GLY A 118 -21.21 -14.62 -56.26
CA GLY A 118 -21.77 -13.83 -57.35
C GLY A 118 -20.91 -12.59 -57.59
N ALA A 119 -20.33 -12.48 -58.78
CA ALA A 119 -19.31 -11.49 -59.10
C ALA A 119 -19.83 -10.30 -59.92
N CYS A 120 -19.06 -9.21 -59.91
CA CYS A 120 -18.96 -8.16 -60.94
C CYS A 120 -20.25 -7.50 -61.49
N ALA A 121 -20.39 -6.18 -61.27
CA ALA A 121 -20.11 -5.19 -62.33
C ALA A 121 -20.16 -3.75 -61.80
N SER A 122 -19.36 -2.88 -62.42
CA SER A 122 -19.29 -1.44 -62.16
C SER A 122 -20.51 -0.68 -62.67
N ARG A 123 -20.91 0.38 -61.96
CA ARG A 123 -21.52 1.58 -62.55
C ARG A 123 -21.31 2.79 -61.65
N GLU A 124 -20.68 3.81 -62.23
CA GLU A 124 -20.46 5.11 -61.62
C GLU A 124 -21.73 5.97 -61.79
N ALA A 125 -22.29 6.49 -60.70
CA ALA A 125 -23.47 7.35 -60.74
C ALA A 125 -23.45 8.40 -59.62
N ALA A 126 -23.40 9.66 -60.05
CA ALA A 126 -23.71 10.91 -59.36
C ALA A 126 -23.79 10.94 -57.81
N ARG A 127 -22.95 11.78 -57.19
CA ARG A 127 -23.12 12.24 -55.81
C ARG A 127 -24.47 12.98 -55.64
N PRO A 128 -25.35 12.58 -54.70
CA PRO A 128 -26.43 13.43 -54.23
C PRO A 128 -25.90 14.48 -53.24
N ALA A 129 -26.61 15.61 -53.13
CA ALA A 129 -26.33 16.69 -52.17
C ALA A 129 -26.49 16.22 -50.70
N PRO A 130 -25.85 16.88 -49.72
CA PRO A 130 -25.95 16.49 -48.32
C PRO A 130 -27.39 16.66 -47.82
N ALA A 131 -28.02 15.55 -47.44
CA ALA A 131 -29.29 15.57 -46.72
C ALA A 131 -29.10 16.19 -45.34
N ALA A 132 -30.03 17.06 -44.94
CA ALA A 132 -30.03 17.66 -43.61
C ALA A 132 -30.08 16.56 -42.54
N ALA A 133 -29.24 16.69 -41.50
CA ALA A 133 -29.21 15.75 -40.39
C ALA A 133 -30.58 15.75 -39.68
N GLY A 134 -31.33 14.67 -39.83
CA GLY A 134 -32.53 14.43 -39.04
C GLY A 134 -32.17 14.38 -37.56
N ALA A 135 -33.00 15.01 -36.71
CA ALA A 135 -32.81 14.96 -35.26
C ALA A 135 -32.77 13.49 -34.78
N PRO A 136 -31.91 13.15 -33.81
CA PRO A 136 -31.85 11.79 -33.28
C PRO A 136 -33.23 11.39 -32.74
N ALA A 137 -33.63 10.15 -33.03
CA ALA A 137 -34.89 9.61 -32.52
C ALA A 137 -34.94 9.74 -30.99
N PRO A 138 -36.08 10.13 -30.40
CA PRO A 138 -36.17 10.26 -28.95
C PRO A 138 -35.88 8.89 -28.32
N GLU A 139 -34.91 8.85 -27.39
CA GLU A 139 -34.65 7.63 -26.62
C GLU A 139 -35.96 7.12 -26.02
N PRO A 140 -36.18 5.78 -25.99
CA PRO A 140 -37.36 5.23 -25.34
C PRO A 140 -37.37 5.73 -23.89
N ARG A 141 -38.39 6.52 -23.54
CA ARG A 141 -38.54 7.05 -22.18
C ARG A 141 -38.42 5.87 -21.23
N ARG A 142 -37.32 5.82 -20.47
CA ARG A 142 -37.19 4.86 -19.38
C ARG A 142 -38.37 5.11 -18.46
N GLU A 143 -39.32 4.18 -18.51
CA GLU A 143 -40.50 4.22 -17.69
C GLU A 143 -39.99 4.33 -16.25
N ARG A 144 -40.33 5.43 -15.57
CA ARG A 144 -40.01 5.54 -14.15
C ARG A 144 -40.83 4.47 -13.47
N VAL A 145 -40.22 3.30 -13.24
CA VAL A 145 -40.72 2.28 -12.34
C VAL A 145 -41.12 3.05 -11.08
N ALA A 146 -42.43 3.14 -10.85
CA ALA A 146 -42.94 3.86 -9.71
C ALA A 146 -42.28 3.24 -8.49
N ALA A 147 -41.52 4.05 -7.73
CA ALA A 147 -40.84 3.56 -6.55
C ALA A 147 -41.89 2.88 -5.68
N ALA A 148 -41.72 1.57 -5.45
CA ALA A 148 -42.65 0.80 -4.64
C ALA A 148 -42.90 1.57 -3.34
N PRO A 149 -44.15 1.65 -2.85
CA PRO A 149 -44.45 2.44 -1.67
C PRO A 149 -43.51 2.00 -0.56
N LEU A 150 -42.67 2.94 -0.08
CA LEU A 150 -41.57 2.68 0.86
C LEU A 150 -42.07 1.76 1.97
N GLU A 151 -41.71 0.48 1.88
CA GLU A 151 -42.15 -0.50 2.87
C GLU A 151 -41.74 0.01 4.24
N ARG A 152 -42.71 -0.01 5.16
CA ARG A 152 -42.68 0.51 6.53
C ARG A 152 -41.24 0.76 6.99
N ARG A 153 -40.80 2.03 7.04
CA ARG A 153 -39.43 2.42 7.44
C ARG A 153 -39.06 1.78 8.78
N VAL A 154 -38.45 0.60 8.73
CA VAL A 154 -37.98 -0.10 9.93
C VAL A 154 -36.83 0.73 10.46
N ARG A 155 -36.93 1.20 11.70
CA ARG A 155 -35.82 1.93 12.29
C ARG A 155 -34.74 0.90 12.59
N ILE A 156 -33.48 1.25 12.31
CA ILE A 156 -32.33 0.39 12.58
C ILE A 156 -32.29 0.00 14.08
N SER A 157 -32.78 0.88 14.97
CA SER A 157 -32.98 0.60 16.40
C SER A 157 -33.88 -0.62 16.66
N ASP A 158 -34.94 -0.76 15.88
CA ASP A 158 -35.99 -1.76 16.08
C ASP A 158 -35.48 -3.12 15.55
N THR A 159 -34.85 -3.12 14.37
CA THR A 159 -34.13 -4.29 13.83
C THR A 159 -33.04 -4.78 14.77
N LEU A 160 -32.29 -3.87 15.40
CA LEU A 160 -31.25 -4.24 16.36
C LEU A 160 -31.85 -4.76 17.67
N ALA A 161 -32.94 -4.18 18.17
CA ALA A 161 -33.61 -4.64 19.39
C ALA A 161 -34.14 -6.08 19.28
N GLU A 162 -34.54 -6.49 18.07
CA GLU A 162 -35.01 -7.85 17.75
C GLU A 162 -33.89 -8.81 17.29
N ALA A 163 -32.66 -8.31 17.11
CA ALA A 163 -31.54 -9.11 16.59
C ALA A 163 -30.98 -10.11 17.61
N ASP A 164 -30.47 -11.23 17.10
CA ASP A 164 -29.80 -12.25 17.91
C ASP A 164 -28.65 -11.64 18.75
N PRO A 165 -28.44 -12.05 20.03
CA PRO A 165 -27.40 -11.50 20.88
C PRO A 165 -25.96 -11.59 20.31
N GLU A 166 -25.67 -12.57 19.46
CA GLU A 166 -24.42 -12.64 18.70
C GLU A 166 -24.35 -11.58 17.59
N VAL A 167 -25.45 -11.27 16.91
CA VAL A 167 -25.53 -10.19 15.92
C VAL A 167 -25.35 -8.84 16.62
N LEU A 168 -26.04 -8.61 17.74
CA LEU A 168 -25.87 -7.41 18.55
C LEU A 168 -24.42 -7.20 19.00
N ARG A 169 -23.75 -8.25 19.49
CA ARG A 169 -22.33 -8.15 19.91
C ARG A 169 -21.36 -7.99 18.74
N PHE A 170 -21.71 -8.46 17.54
CA PHE A 170 -20.94 -8.16 16.31
C PHE A 170 -21.04 -6.67 15.96
N MET A 171 -22.27 -6.15 15.91
CA MET A 171 -22.53 -4.74 15.61
C MET A 171 -21.93 -3.80 16.66
N GLN A 172 -21.92 -4.19 17.94
CA GLN A 172 -21.25 -3.42 19.01
C GLN A 172 -19.74 -3.27 18.77
N HIS A 173 -19.05 -4.33 18.35
CA HIS A 173 -17.63 -4.25 18.00
C HIS A 173 -17.40 -3.32 16.80
N ILE A 174 -18.20 -3.46 15.73
CA ILE A 174 -18.11 -2.59 14.55
C ILE A 174 -18.32 -1.13 14.94
N VAL A 175 -19.47 -0.81 15.53
CA VAL A 175 -19.85 0.56 15.91
C VAL A 175 -18.84 1.19 16.87
N THR A 176 -18.30 0.41 17.81
CA THR A 176 -17.27 0.90 18.74
C THR A 176 -15.98 1.22 18.00
N LEU A 177 -15.42 0.27 17.23
CA LEU A 177 -14.16 0.48 16.52
C LEU A 177 -14.27 1.57 15.46
N SER A 178 -15.44 1.73 14.83
CA SER A 178 -15.74 2.79 13.87
C SER A 178 -16.30 4.07 14.49
N ASP A 179 -16.22 4.25 15.81
CA ASP A 179 -16.59 5.52 16.44
C ASP A 179 -15.53 6.60 16.14
N PRO A 180 -15.91 7.88 15.96
CA PRO A 180 -14.95 8.98 15.80
C PRO A 180 -13.87 9.08 16.88
N PHE A 181 -14.11 8.57 18.09
CA PHE A 181 -13.12 8.41 19.16
C PHE A 181 -11.90 7.56 18.75
N PHE A 182 -12.04 6.68 17.77
CA PHE A 182 -10.95 5.88 17.21
C PHE A 182 -10.27 6.52 15.99
N GLU A 183 -10.56 7.80 15.68
CA GLU A 183 -9.80 8.65 14.73
C GLU A 183 -9.55 8.00 13.35
N GLY A 184 -10.40 7.05 12.93
CA GLY A 184 -10.23 6.27 11.71
C GLY A 184 -9.02 5.31 11.70
N ARG A 185 -8.39 5.06 12.85
CA ARG A 185 -7.42 3.99 13.14
C ARG A 185 -6.16 3.91 12.26
N SER A 186 -5.80 4.99 11.56
CA SER A 186 -4.52 5.12 10.81
C SER A 186 -3.30 4.86 11.70
N ALA A 187 -2.25 4.25 11.16
CA ALA A 187 -1.02 3.96 11.91
C ALA A 187 -0.47 5.23 12.60
N ASP A 188 0.11 5.04 13.80
CA ASP A 188 0.55 6.10 14.74
C ASP A 188 -0.53 7.09 15.25
N THR A 189 -1.81 6.97 14.86
CA THR A 189 -2.86 7.78 15.51
C THR A 189 -3.12 7.33 16.95
N LYS A 190 -3.74 8.19 17.78
CA LYS A 190 -4.20 7.78 19.12
C LYS A 190 -5.35 6.78 18.97
N GLY A 191 -6.18 6.96 17.95
CA GLY A 191 -7.22 6.03 17.53
C GLY A 191 -6.74 4.60 17.28
N ASN A 192 -5.63 4.42 16.55
CA ASN A 192 -5.04 3.10 16.31
C ASN A 192 -4.58 2.44 17.63
N ARG A 193 -3.87 3.18 18.49
CA ARG A 193 -3.45 2.68 19.81
C ARG A 193 -4.66 2.24 20.66
N ARG A 194 -5.72 3.06 20.71
CA ARG A 194 -6.99 2.72 21.39
C ARG A 194 -7.63 1.46 20.81
N ALA A 195 -7.60 1.25 19.49
CA ALA A 195 -8.15 0.07 18.84
C ALA A 195 -7.36 -1.19 19.21
N ALA A 196 -6.04 -1.10 19.26
CA ALA A 196 -5.18 -2.18 19.71
C ALA A 196 -5.41 -2.51 21.20
N ASP A 197 -5.53 -1.50 22.07
CA ASP A 197 -5.85 -1.67 23.50
C ASP A 197 -7.22 -2.32 23.70
N TYR A 198 -8.20 -1.96 22.86
CA TYR A 198 -9.53 -2.57 22.84
C TYR A 198 -9.44 -4.06 22.51
N ILE A 199 -8.77 -4.42 21.41
CA ILE A 199 -8.56 -5.81 20.98
C ILE A 199 -7.85 -6.63 22.06
N GLU A 200 -6.73 -6.13 22.58
CA GLU A 200 -5.95 -6.75 23.65
C GLU A 200 -6.81 -7.00 24.90
N SER A 201 -7.57 -5.99 25.34
CA SER A 201 -8.46 -6.14 26.50
C SER A 201 -9.53 -7.23 26.30
N HIS A 202 -9.99 -7.45 25.06
CA HIS A 202 -10.94 -8.49 24.74
C HIS A 202 -10.28 -9.88 24.72
N LEU A 203 -9.08 -10.02 24.14
CA LEU A 203 -8.33 -11.28 24.12
C LEU A 203 -7.90 -11.71 25.52
N ALA A 204 -7.41 -10.78 26.35
CA ALA A 204 -7.02 -11.03 27.73
C ALA A 204 -8.22 -11.47 28.60
N ARG A 205 -9.39 -10.82 28.46
CA ARG A 205 -10.63 -11.20 29.17
C ARG A 205 -11.14 -12.59 28.80
N LEU A 206 -10.75 -13.13 27.66
CA LEU A 206 -11.07 -14.51 27.23
C LEU A 206 -10.07 -15.55 27.78
N GLY A 207 -9.04 -15.14 28.52
CA GLY A 207 -8.00 -16.04 29.03
C GLY A 207 -7.13 -16.66 27.93
N LEU A 208 -7.05 -16.02 26.76
CA LEU A 208 -6.15 -16.42 25.68
C LEU A 208 -4.71 -16.06 26.04
N ALA A 209 -3.75 -16.87 25.58
CA ALA A 209 -2.35 -16.60 25.86
C ALA A 209 -1.76 -15.59 24.87
N PRO A 210 -0.83 -14.72 25.31
CA PRO A 210 -0.03 -13.88 24.40
C PRO A 210 0.76 -14.73 23.39
N VAL A 211 1.14 -14.13 22.26
CA VAL A 211 1.87 -14.81 21.17
C VAL A 211 3.20 -14.17 20.81
N PHE A 212 3.44 -12.91 21.18
CA PHE A 212 4.66 -12.20 20.85
C PHE A 212 5.65 -12.19 22.01
N ALA A 213 6.94 -12.29 21.72
CA ALA A 213 8.01 -12.14 22.69
C ALA A 213 8.39 -10.65 22.82
N THR A 214 8.68 -10.20 24.04
CA THR A 214 9.11 -8.81 24.33
C THR A 214 10.61 -8.59 24.18
N ASP A 215 11.38 -9.67 24.10
CA ASP A 215 12.83 -9.70 23.94
C ASP A 215 13.23 -11.02 23.26
N ALA A 216 14.54 -11.31 23.17
CA ALA A 216 15.03 -12.57 22.60
C ALA A 216 14.82 -13.80 23.49
N SER A 217 14.11 -13.70 24.63
CA SER A 217 13.72 -14.87 25.41
C SER A 217 12.58 -15.61 24.71
N THR A 218 12.63 -16.94 24.77
CA THR A 218 11.82 -17.83 23.92
C THR A 218 10.36 -17.98 24.37
N VAL A 219 9.88 -17.15 25.30
CA VAL A 219 8.52 -17.23 25.86
C VAL A 219 7.71 -16.02 25.44
N ALA A 220 6.70 -16.25 24.61
CA ALA A 220 5.70 -15.25 24.27
C ALA A 220 5.01 -14.72 25.55
N SER A 221 5.11 -13.40 25.76
CA SER A 221 4.72 -12.68 26.97
C SER A 221 3.80 -11.49 26.68
N SER A 222 3.72 -11.05 25.42
CA SER A 222 2.97 -9.87 24.99
C SER A 222 1.86 -10.21 23.97
N PHE A 223 0.74 -9.52 24.11
CA PHE A 223 -0.29 -9.47 23.06
C PHE A 223 0.10 -8.54 21.92
N ARG A 224 1.09 -7.66 22.12
CA ARG A 224 1.54 -6.63 21.17
C ARG A 224 2.90 -6.99 20.57
N GLN A 225 3.03 -6.81 19.26
CA GLN A 225 4.29 -6.78 18.53
C GLN A 225 4.49 -5.34 18.01
N PRO A 226 5.30 -4.51 18.69
CA PRO A 226 5.58 -3.17 18.22
C PRO A 226 6.34 -3.20 16.90
N LEU A 227 5.93 -2.36 15.95
CA LEU A 227 6.56 -2.23 14.64
C LEU A 227 6.65 -0.77 14.20
N THR A 228 7.72 -0.47 13.46
CA THR A 228 7.98 0.83 12.84
C THR A 228 7.89 0.67 11.34
N VAL A 229 6.90 1.29 10.71
CA VAL A 229 6.65 1.20 9.27
C VAL A 229 6.88 2.53 8.56
N PRO A 230 7.22 2.52 7.25
CA PRO A 230 7.20 3.73 6.44
C PRO A 230 5.82 4.41 6.45
N GLY A 231 5.81 5.72 6.68
CA GLY A 231 4.63 6.58 6.56
C GLY A 231 4.57 7.26 5.19
N ASP A 232 4.21 8.55 5.17
CA ASP A 232 4.29 9.34 3.94
C ASP A 232 5.74 9.70 3.56
N VAL A 233 5.92 10.20 2.32
CA VAL A 233 7.23 10.59 1.79
C VAL A 233 7.19 12.01 1.24
N SER A 234 8.18 12.80 1.63
CA SER A 234 8.40 14.19 1.19
C SER A 234 9.70 14.28 0.39
N VAL A 235 9.75 15.24 -0.53
CA VAL A 235 10.97 15.64 -1.22
C VAL A 235 11.44 16.93 -0.57
N GLU A 236 12.58 16.91 0.12
CA GLU A 236 13.17 18.13 0.68
C GLU A 236 13.92 18.93 -0.39
N ARG A 237 14.54 18.23 -1.34
CA ARG A 237 15.21 18.80 -2.50
C ARG A 237 15.18 17.81 -3.66
N ALA A 238 14.87 18.29 -4.85
CA ALA A 238 15.24 17.59 -6.08
C ALA A 238 15.86 18.58 -7.08
N ALA A 239 16.88 18.14 -7.80
CA ALA A 239 17.48 18.88 -8.89
C ALA A 239 17.84 17.92 -10.03
N LEU A 240 17.59 18.36 -11.25
CA LEU A 240 17.90 17.64 -12.47
C LEU A 240 18.48 18.62 -13.48
N ALA A 241 19.65 18.31 -14.03
CA ALA A 241 20.29 19.11 -15.05
C ALA A 241 21.02 18.22 -16.06
N TRP A 242 21.24 18.73 -17.27
CA TRP A 242 22.10 18.11 -18.26
C TRP A 242 23.01 19.14 -18.93
N ARG A 243 24.19 18.69 -19.34
CA ARG A 243 25.24 19.51 -19.94
C ARG A 243 25.84 18.84 -21.16
N HIS A 244 26.01 19.58 -22.24
CA HIS A 244 26.67 19.17 -23.47
C HIS A 244 27.59 20.29 -23.96
N GLY A 245 28.90 20.14 -23.71
CA GLY A 245 29.88 21.19 -23.98
C GLY A 245 29.56 22.49 -23.20
N PRO A 246 29.39 23.64 -23.87
CA PRO A 246 29.02 24.92 -23.22
C PRO A 246 27.52 25.04 -22.93
N SER A 247 26.68 24.14 -23.46
CA SER A 247 25.23 24.17 -23.26
C SER A 247 24.86 23.43 -21.98
N GLU A 248 24.16 24.09 -21.07
CA GLU A 248 23.62 23.51 -19.84
C GLU A 248 22.11 23.82 -19.75
N ALA A 249 21.33 22.86 -19.29
CA ALA A 249 19.92 23.04 -18.99
C ALA A 249 19.60 22.50 -17.59
N THR A 250 19.16 23.39 -16.71
CA THR A 250 18.53 23.04 -15.44
C THR A 250 17.03 22.86 -15.68
N LEU A 251 16.47 21.76 -15.18
CA LEU A 251 15.05 21.43 -15.32
C LEU A 251 14.26 21.94 -14.11
N VAL A 252 12.99 22.27 -14.32
CA VAL A 252 12.09 22.79 -13.28
C VAL A 252 11.28 21.66 -12.62
N GLU A 253 11.43 21.46 -11.32
CA GLU A 253 10.61 20.49 -10.56
C GLU A 253 9.11 20.83 -10.64
N GLY A 254 8.25 19.80 -10.73
CA GLY A 254 6.80 19.96 -10.91
C GLY A 254 6.35 20.28 -12.33
N THR A 255 7.27 20.60 -13.24
CA THR A 255 6.98 20.93 -14.66
C THR A 255 7.76 20.01 -15.62
N ASP A 256 9.08 19.97 -15.47
CA ASP A 256 9.97 19.18 -16.31
C ASP A 256 10.26 17.80 -15.72
N PHE A 257 10.22 17.69 -14.38
CA PHE A 257 10.44 16.42 -13.68
C PHE A 257 9.86 16.44 -12.26
N ASN A 258 9.70 15.25 -11.67
CA ASN A 258 9.48 15.03 -10.25
C ASN A 258 10.43 13.94 -9.74
N ALA A 259 10.85 13.99 -8.47
CA ALA A 259 11.42 12.81 -7.81
C ALA A 259 10.32 11.75 -7.56
N LEU A 260 10.69 10.46 -7.56
CA LEU A 260 9.76 9.37 -7.24
C LEU A 260 9.80 9.03 -5.75
N GLY A 261 8.68 8.61 -5.17
CA GLY A 261 8.54 8.36 -3.73
C GLY A 261 9.40 7.20 -3.22
N PHE A 262 9.72 6.24 -4.07
CA PHE A 262 10.68 5.16 -3.80
C PHE A 262 12.12 5.54 -4.16
N SER A 263 12.43 6.78 -4.58
CA SER A 263 13.81 7.21 -4.86
C SER A 263 14.74 7.03 -3.65
N GLY A 264 16.00 6.71 -3.90
CA GLY A 264 17.05 6.92 -2.91
C GLY A 264 17.31 8.41 -2.68
N SER A 265 17.85 8.75 -1.52
CA SER A 265 18.46 10.07 -1.30
C SER A 265 19.93 10.00 -1.72
N GLY A 266 20.41 10.98 -2.47
CA GLY A 266 21.80 11.04 -2.92
C GLY A 266 22.01 11.97 -4.12
N GLN A 267 23.21 11.91 -4.69
CA GLN A 267 23.60 12.64 -5.89
C GLN A 267 24.23 11.66 -6.89
N ALA A 268 23.90 11.82 -8.16
CA ALA A 268 24.41 11.02 -9.27
C ALA A 268 24.84 11.94 -10.42
N ARG A 269 26.01 11.71 -11.00
CA ARG A 269 26.51 12.42 -12.18
C ARG A 269 27.18 11.43 -13.12
N GLY A 270 26.89 11.53 -14.42
CA GLY A 270 27.50 10.66 -15.43
C GLY A 270 26.83 10.74 -16.80
N PRO A 271 27.35 9.99 -17.79
CA PRO A 271 26.76 9.88 -19.11
C PRO A 271 25.46 9.09 -19.08
N CYS A 272 24.60 9.28 -20.09
CA CYS A 272 23.32 8.60 -20.19
C CYS A 272 23.32 7.40 -21.13
N VAL A 273 22.45 6.44 -20.83
CA VAL A 273 22.16 5.31 -21.71
C VAL A 273 20.67 5.00 -21.66
N PHE A 274 20.03 4.85 -22.83
CA PHE A 274 18.62 4.49 -22.90
C PHE A 274 18.47 2.97 -22.84
N VAL A 275 17.72 2.47 -21.87
CA VAL A 275 17.58 1.02 -21.58
C VAL A 275 16.20 0.47 -21.98
N GLY A 276 15.55 1.11 -22.95
CA GLY A 276 14.23 0.71 -23.43
C GLY A 276 13.19 0.81 -22.31
N TYR A 277 12.42 -0.25 -22.12
CA TYR A 277 11.51 -0.37 -20.98
C TYR A 277 12.20 -0.90 -19.71
N SER A 278 13.47 -1.34 -19.70
CA SER A 278 14.11 -1.92 -18.50
C SER A 278 13.36 -3.14 -17.91
N VAL A 279 12.77 -3.98 -18.77
CA VAL A 279 12.11 -5.23 -18.36
C VAL A 279 13.13 -6.36 -18.46
N PRO A 280 13.49 -7.06 -17.36
CA PRO A 280 14.46 -8.18 -17.39
C PRO A 280 13.97 -9.34 -18.26
N GLU A 281 12.72 -9.73 -18.06
CA GLU A 281 12.04 -10.82 -18.74
C GLU A 281 10.57 -10.46 -18.91
N GLY A 282 10.08 -10.58 -20.14
CA GLY A 282 8.68 -10.37 -20.51
C GLY A 282 8.17 -11.50 -21.40
N PRO A 283 6.86 -11.48 -21.73
CA PRO A 283 6.25 -12.40 -22.69
C PRO A 283 6.99 -12.43 -24.04
N GLU A 284 6.78 -13.53 -24.78
CA GLU A 284 7.25 -13.69 -26.17
C GLU A 284 8.78 -13.60 -26.36
N GLY A 285 9.56 -13.79 -25.29
CA GLY A 285 11.02 -13.68 -25.31
C GLY A 285 11.52 -12.24 -25.31
N TYR A 286 10.71 -11.29 -24.82
CA TYR A 286 11.11 -9.90 -24.70
C TYR A 286 12.07 -9.69 -23.51
N HIS A 287 13.24 -9.11 -23.77
CA HIS A 287 14.25 -8.79 -22.76
C HIS A 287 14.88 -7.43 -23.08
N SER A 288 14.90 -6.48 -22.13
CA SER A 288 15.61 -5.20 -22.29
C SER A 288 17.13 -5.31 -22.08
N TYR A 289 17.61 -6.43 -21.53
CA TYR A 289 19.00 -6.64 -21.18
C TYR A 289 19.61 -7.94 -21.79
N PRO A 290 19.50 -8.17 -23.11
CA PRO A 290 19.93 -9.42 -23.74
C PRO A 290 21.44 -9.70 -23.65
N THR A 291 22.25 -8.68 -23.38
CA THR A 291 23.72 -8.76 -23.24
C THR A 291 24.23 -8.40 -21.85
N ASP A 292 23.32 -8.23 -20.87
CA ASP A 292 23.60 -7.84 -19.49
C ASP A 292 24.65 -6.71 -19.33
N PRO A 293 24.32 -5.46 -19.73
CA PRO A 293 25.29 -4.37 -19.78
C PRO A 293 25.72 -3.91 -18.38
N ASP A 294 26.99 -3.53 -18.26
CA ASP A 294 27.47 -2.74 -17.13
C ASP A 294 26.99 -1.28 -17.27
N LEU A 295 26.22 -0.82 -16.29
CA LEU A 295 25.69 0.55 -16.17
C LEU A 295 26.44 1.36 -15.09
N THR A 296 27.54 0.84 -14.53
CA THR A 296 28.33 1.48 -13.48
C THR A 296 28.70 2.92 -13.84
N GLY A 297 28.29 3.87 -12.99
CA GLY A 297 28.55 5.29 -13.18
C GLY A 297 27.68 5.98 -14.24
N LYS A 298 26.80 5.24 -14.94
CA LYS A 298 25.88 5.80 -15.95
C LYS A 298 24.52 6.13 -15.34
N ILE A 299 23.83 7.08 -15.97
CA ILE A 299 22.43 7.40 -15.69
C ILE A 299 21.55 6.61 -16.67
N ALA A 300 20.74 5.69 -16.16
CA ALA A 300 19.83 4.90 -16.98
C ALA A 300 18.56 5.69 -17.32
N VAL A 301 18.24 5.83 -18.60
CA VAL A 301 17.03 6.48 -19.10
C VAL A 301 16.07 5.40 -19.60
N MET A 302 14.85 5.32 -19.05
CA MET A 302 13.90 4.25 -19.36
C MET A 302 12.48 4.76 -19.61
N LEU A 303 11.70 4.00 -20.38
CA LEU A 303 10.28 4.22 -20.54
C LEU A 303 9.47 3.55 -19.43
N ARG A 304 8.46 4.24 -18.92
CA ARG A 304 7.40 3.66 -18.09
C ARG A 304 6.55 2.68 -18.91
N TRP A 305 5.79 1.83 -18.23
CA TRP A 305 4.92 0.83 -18.83
C TRP A 305 5.69 -0.26 -19.58
N GLU A 306 5.19 -0.75 -20.69
CA GLU A 306 5.68 -1.93 -21.40
C GLU A 306 5.36 -1.82 -22.91
N PRO A 307 5.86 -2.72 -23.77
CA PRO A 307 5.61 -2.70 -25.20
C PRO A 307 4.13 -2.60 -25.57
N MET A 308 3.83 -1.69 -26.50
CA MET A 308 2.48 -1.23 -26.81
C MET A 308 2.18 -1.19 -28.31
N ASP A 309 0.90 -1.35 -28.64
CA ASP A 309 0.40 -1.28 -30.01
C ASP A 309 0.38 0.16 -30.56
N GLU A 310 0.05 0.32 -31.84
CA GLU A 310 -0.07 1.63 -32.48
C GLU A 310 -1.18 2.51 -31.85
N GLN A 311 -2.10 1.92 -31.10
CA GLN A 311 -3.16 2.61 -30.37
C GLN A 311 -2.76 2.95 -28.91
N GLY A 312 -1.51 2.67 -28.52
CA GLY A 312 -0.97 2.99 -27.20
C GLY A 312 -1.42 2.08 -26.07
N ARG A 313 -1.78 0.83 -26.38
CA ARG A 313 -2.29 -0.19 -25.44
C ARG A 313 -1.28 -1.33 -25.27
N SER A 314 -1.26 -1.97 -24.10
CA SER A 314 -0.35 -3.09 -23.80
C SER A 314 -0.53 -4.29 -24.74
N ARG A 315 0.57 -4.69 -25.40
CA ARG A 315 0.62 -5.94 -26.20
C ARG A 315 0.45 -7.21 -25.35
N TRP A 316 0.70 -7.14 -24.04
CA TRP A 316 0.83 -8.32 -23.17
C TRP A 316 -0.44 -8.68 -22.39
N SER A 317 -1.35 -7.73 -22.18
CA SER A 317 -2.60 -7.92 -21.41
C SER A 317 -3.85 -7.68 -22.25
N GLY A 318 -3.83 -8.17 -23.50
CA GLY A 318 -4.99 -8.14 -24.40
C GLY A 318 -5.47 -6.73 -24.74
N ASN A 319 -4.57 -5.74 -24.74
CA ASN A 319 -4.83 -4.33 -25.05
C ASN A 319 -5.87 -3.63 -24.15
N ALA A 320 -6.19 -4.15 -22.96
CA ALA A 320 -7.22 -3.58 -22.07
C ALA A 320 -6.68 -2.96 -20.77
N GLN A 321 -5.56 -3.46 -20.25
CA GLN A 321 -4.88 -2.98 -19.04
C GLN A 321 -3.37 -3.13 -19.20
N TRP A 322 -2.58 -2.55 -18.30
CA TRP A 322 -1.14 -2.82 -18.18
C TRP A 322 -0.90 -4.16 -17.45
N SER A 323 0.12 -4.92 -17.86
CA SER A 323 0.50 -6.19 -17.25
C SER A 323 1.35 -5.98 -15.98
N ARG A 324 1.67 -7.06 -15.26
CA ARG A 324 2.60 -7.00 -14.12
C ARG A 324 3.98 -6.42 -14.49
N HIS A 325 4.44 -6.65 -15.72
CA HIS A 325 5.77 -6.26 -16.20
C HIS A 325 5.91 -4.74 -16.43
N ALA A 326 4.78 -4.02 -16.43
CA ALA A 326 4.75 -2.56 -16.40
C ALA A 326 5.14 -1.96 -15.03
N GLY A 327 5.26 -2.79 -13.99
CA GLY A 327 5.55 -2.41 -12.60
C GLY A 327 6.87 -1.67 -12.43
N LEU A 328 6.82 -0.43 -11.94
CA LEU A 328 7.96 0.48 -12.00
C LEU A 328 9.14 0.10 -11.08
N VAL A 329 8.87 -0.45 -9.89
CA VAL A 329 9.89 -0.78 -8.89
C VAL A 329 10.84 -1.88 -9.39
N GLU A 330 10.30 -2.94 -9.99
CA GLU A 330 11.08 -4.05 -10.57
C GLU A 330 12.00 -3.56 -11.69
N LYS A 331 11.45 -2.74 -12.59
CA LYS A 331 12.18 -2.18 -13.75
C LYS A 331 13.29 -1.23 -13.35
N VAL A 332 13.09 -0.41 -12.30
CA VAL A 332 14.16 0.42 -11.75
C VAL A 332 15.21 -0.44 -11.04
N GLY A 333 14.78 -1.44 -10.27
CA GLY A 333 15.67 -2.43 -9.64
C GLY A 333 16.61 -3.07 -10.66
N ALA A 334 16.09 -3.52 -11.80
CA ALA A 334 16.86 -4.12 -12.88
C ALA A 334 17.99 -3.23 -13.44
N ALA A 335 17.80 -1.91 -13.49
CA ALA A 335 18.86 -0.98 -13.90
C ALA A 335 19.89 -0.77 -12.77
N VAL A 336 19.43 -0.70 -11.52
CA VAL A 336 20.29 -0.50 -10.33
C VAL A 336 21.15 -1.72 -10.05
N GLU A 337 20.62 -2.94 -10.21
CA GLU A 337 21.37 -4.21 -10.11
C GLU A 337 22.53 -4.29 -11.12
N ARG A 338 22.42 -3.57 -12.23
CA ARG A 338 23.45 -3.44 -13.27
C ARG A 338 24.40 -2.26 -13.05
N GLY A 339 24.32 -1.59 -11.89
CA GLY A 339 25.24 -0.52 -11.49
C GLY A 339 24.82 0.91 -11.86
N ALA A 340 23.61 1.13 -12.40
CA ALA A 340 23.14 2.47 -12.77
C ALA A 340 23.21 3.42 -11.56
N ALA A 341 23.99 4.51 -11.70
CA ALA A 341 24.25 5.46 -10.61
C ALA A 341 23.06 6.37 -10.28
N GLY A 342 22.11 6.47 -11.21
CA GLY A 342 20.85 7.19 -11.08
C GLY A 342 19.91 6.82 -12.23
N VAL A 343 18.62 7.10 -12.08
CA VAL A 343 17.60 6.66 -13.04
C VAL A 343 16.64 7.79 -13.42
N ILE A 344 16.42 7.95 -14.73
CA ILE A 344 15.38 8.80 -15.31
C ILE A 344 14.30 7.92 -15.93
N VAL A 345 13.07 8.07 -15.46
CA VAL A 345 11.87 7.43 -16.01
C VAL A 345 11.13 8.45 -16.89
N ILE A 346 10.66 8.05 -18.07
CA ILE A 346 9.86 8.90 -18.95
C ILE A 346 8.57 8.16 -19.30
N ASN A 347 7.41 8.82 -19.25
CA ASN A 347 6.19 8.21 -19.77
C ASN A 347 6.29 8.13 -21.31
N PRO A 348 6.09 6.96 -21.94
CA PRO A 348 6.14 6.83 -23.40
C PRO A 348 5.04 7.69 -24.06
N PRO A 349 5.31 8.30 -25.22
CA PRO A 349 4.34 9.14 -25.93
C PRO A 349 3.32 8.31 -26.70
N GLY A 350 2.10 8.82 -26.84
CA GLY A 350 1.04 8.18 -27.59
C GLY A 350 0.48 6.95 -26.88
N THR A 351 0.25 7.06 -25.57
CA THR A 351 -0.51 6.07 -24.81
C THR A 351 -2.01 6.24 -25.03
N SER A 352 -2.80 5.18 -24.82
CA SER A 352 -4.25 5.24 -25.01
C SER A 352 -4.98 6.13 -23.98
N THR A 353 -4.31 6.50 -22.89
CA THR A 353 -4.89 7.23 -21.75
C THR A 353 -4.01 8.44 -21.42
N PRO A 354 -4.43 9.69 -21.67
CA PRO A 354 -3.59 10.87 -21.42
C PRO A 354 -3.08 11.04 -19.97
N ARG A 355 -3.75 10.42 -18.98
CA ARG A 355 -3.26 10.38 -17.59
C ARG A 355 -1.94 9.59 -17.45
N ASP A 356 -1.72 8.60 -18.30
CA ASP A 356 -0.51 7.75 -18.29
C ASP A 356 0.73 8.49 -18.82
N GLU A 357 0.54 9.72 -19.32
CA GLU A 357 1.59 10.64 -19.78
C GLU A 357 1.97 11.69 -18.72
N ALA A 358 1.16 11.86 -17.68
CA ALA A 358 1.38 12.84 -16.61
C ALA A 358 2.54 12.44 -15.66
N LEU A 359 3.29 13.45 -15.18
CA LEU A 359 4.31 13.26 -14.14
C LEU A 359 3.68 12.65 -12.89
N ALA A 360 4.22 11.52 -12.44
CA ALA A 360 3.84 10.91 -11.17
C ALA A 360 4.30 11.79 -9.99
N THR A 361 3.52 11.83 -8.91
CA THR A 361 3.94 12.46 -7.66
C THR A 361 4.76 11.52 -6.79
N PRO A 362 5.58 12.04 -5.84
CA PRO A 362 6.26 11.21 -4.84
C PRO A 362 5.26 10.35 -4.07
N ARG A 363 4.12 10.91 -3.67
CA ARG A 363 3.09 10.22 -2.90
C ARG A 363 2.40 9.07 -3.64
N GLU A 364 2.14 9.21 -4.95
CA GLU A 364 1.63 8.11 -5.79
C GLU A 364 2.66 6.98 -5.98
N THR A 365 3.95 7.29 -5.83
CA THR A 365 5.07 6.35 -6.06
C THR A 365 5.83 6.03 -4.77
N ARG A 366 5.20 6.17 -3.60
CA ARG A 366 5.84 5.92 -2.29
C ARG A 366 6.00 4.44 -1.93
N PHE A 367 5.21 3.57 -2.56
CA PHE A 367 5.21 2.13 -2.26
C PHE A 367 6.34 1.40 -2.98
N GLY A 368 6.98 0.47 -2.26
CA GLY A 368 8.17 -0.26 -2.71
C GLY A 368 9.33 -0.11 -1.73
N ALA A 369 10.40 -0.88 -1.93
CA ALA A 369 11.66 -0.61 -1.24
C ALA A 369 12.29 0.66 -1.84
N PRO A 370 12.91 1.55 -1.03
CA PRO A 370 13.68 2.66 -1.57
C PRO A 370 14.80 2.15 -2.49
N ALA A 371 14.92 2.74 -3.68
CA ALA A 371 16.04 2.52 -4.57
C ALA A 371 17.35 2.96 -3.88
N GLY A 372 18.46 2.28 -4.18
CA GLY A 372 19.78 2.65 -3.67
C GLY A 372 20.36 3.93 -4.27
N VAL A 373 19.65 4.56 -5.22
CA VAL A 373 20.13 5.68 -6.06
C VAL A 373 19.02 6.71 -6.29
N PRO A 374 19.34 7.95 -6.71
CA PRO A 374 18.35 8.95 -7.12
C PRO A 374 17.53 8.49 -8.33
N VAL A 375 16.20 8.62 -8.23
CA VAL A 375 15.23 8.26 -9.27
C VAL A 375 14.25 9.41 -9.49
N VAL A 376 14.20 9.90 -10.73
CA VAL A 376 13.31 10.97 -11.17
C VAL A 376 12.44 10.52 -12.34
N MET A 377 11.25 11.09 -12.47
CA MET A 377 10.45 11.01 -13.68
C MET A 377 10.51 12.34 -14.43
N MET A 378 10.93 12.31 -15.70
CA MET A 378 11.03 13.45 -16.59
C MET A 378 9.80 13.52 -17.51
N SER A 379 9.31 14.73 -17.80
CA SER A 379 8.18 14.95 -18.69
C SER A 379 8.56 14.71 -20.15
N GLN A 380 7.58 14.43 -21.02
CA GLN A 380 7.85 14.18 -22.44
C GLN A 380 8.48 15.39 -23.13
N ASP A 381 8.02 16.61 -22.82
CA ASP A 381 8.60 17.85 -23.34
C ASP A 381 10.05 18.06 -22.91
N ALA A 382 10.38 17.72 -21.65
CA ALA A 382 11.76 17.81 -21.16
C ALA A 382 12.65 16.70 -21.78
N ALA A 383 12.11 15.50 -21.96
CA ALA A 383 12.77 14.39 -22.64
C ALA A 383 13.06 14.73 -24.11
N GLU A 384 12.13 15.31 -24.85
CA GLU A 384 12.35 15.75 -26.24
C GLU A 384 13.42 16.85 -26.32
N ARG A 385 13.48 17.78 -25.35
CA ARG A 385 14.59 18.76 -25.25
C ARG A 385 15.94 18.08 -24.99
N PHE A 386 15.97 17.11 -24.08
CA PHE A 386 17.15 16.33 -23.74
C PHE A 386 17.66 15.48 -24.92
N LEU A 387 16.77 14.75 -25.62
CA LEU A 387 17.14 13.87 -26.73
C LEU A 387 17.73 14.62 -27.92
N ARG A 388 17.32 15.87 -28.19
CA ARG A 388 17.97 16.73 -29.19
C ARG A 388 19.45 17.00 -28.91
N ALA A 389 19.87 16.98 -27.64
CA ALA A 389 21.28 17.05 -27.25
C ALA A 389 21.93 15.67 -27.10
N ALA A 390 21.19 14.68 -26.59
CA ALA A 390 21.74 13.37 -26.18
C ALA A 390 21.76 12.31 -27.28
N ASP A 391 20.80 12.27 -28.21
CA ASP A 391 20.72 11.18 -29.18
C ASP A 391 21.63 11.40 -30.41
N PRO A 392 22.60 10.50 -30.68
CA PRO A 392 23.54 10.66 -31.79
C PRO A 392 22.87 10.67 -33.17
N GLN A 393 21.68 10.08 -33.31
CA GLN A 393 20.94 9.94 -34.57
C GLN A 393 19.80 10.97 -34.71
N GLY A 394 19.57 11.83 -33.71
CA GLY A 394 18.49 12.82 -33.72
C GLY A 394 17.09 12.24 -33.56
N ARG A 395 16.96 11.05 -32.97
CA ARG A 395 15.67 10.36 -32.73
C ARG A 395 14.80 11.11 -31.74
N SER A 396 13.49 11.14 -32.00
CA SER A 396 12.48 11.61 -31.05
C SER A 396 12.22 10.58 -29.94
N LEU A 397 11.48 10.98 -28.90
CA LEU A 397 11.03 10.06 -27.86
C LEU A 397 10.11 8.97 -28.44
N MET A 398 9.32 9.30 -29.47
CA MET A 398 8.48 8.33 -30.18
C MET A 398 9.32 7.31 -30.98
N ASP A 399 10.46 7.71 -31.54
CA ASP A 399 11.35 6.77 -32.22
C ASP A 399 12.03 5.82 -31.24
N LEU A 400 12.47 6.32 -30.08
CA LEU A 400 12.97 5.47 -28.99
C LEU A 400 11.89 4.53 -28.43
N ARG A 401 10.62 4.99 -28.36
CA ARG A 401 9.48 4.13 -28.04
C ARG A 401 9.35 2.97 -29.02
N ARG A 402 9.35 3.23 -30.34
CA ARG A 402 9.26 2.16 -31.36
C ARG A 402 10.40 1.15 -31.26
N VAL A 403 11.64 1.62 -31.06
CA VAL A 403 12.80 0.74 -30.85
C VAL A 403 12.61 -0.16 -29.61
N ALA A 404 12.09 0.41 -28.52
CA ALA A 404 11.80 -0.34 -27.30
C ALA A 404 10.63 -1.32 -27.49
N ASP A 405 9.54 -0.89 -28.15
CA ASP A 405 8.34 -1.70 -28.47
C ASP A 405 8.68 -2.97 -29.28
N GLU A 406 9.63 -2.88 -30.20
CA GLU A 406 10.02 -4.00 -31.10
C GLU A 406 11.09 -4.92 -30.51
N SER A 407 12.07 -4.35 -29.80
CA SER A 407 13.35 -5.04 -29.59
C SER A 407 13.92 -4.96 -28.17
N GLY A 408 13.37 -4.08 -27.33
CA GLY A 408 13.90 -3.78 -25.99
C GLY A 408 15.35 -3.29 -25.94
N ARG A 409 15.99 -3.04 -27.10
CA ARG A 409 17.43 -2.79 -27.19
C ARG A 409 17.86 -1.56 -26.41
N ILE A 410 18.99 -1.71 -25.73
CA ILE A 410 19.76 -0.60 -25.18
C ILE A 410 20.25 0.28 -26.34
N VAL A 411 20.09 1.59 -26.18
CA VAL A 411 20.53 2.61 -27.13
C VAL A 411 21.55 3.51 -26.43
N GLY A 412 22.77 3.52 -26.95
CA GLY A 412 23.79 4.48 -26.54
C GLY A 412 23.39 5.91 -26.92
N LEU A 413 23.49 6.81 -25.94
CA LEU A 413 23.42 8.25 -26.14
C LEU A 413 24.85 8.82 -26.20
N ARG A 414 25.00 10.10 -26.52
CA ARG A 414 26.29 10.80 -26.51
C ARG A 414 26.93 10.75 -25.12
N GLU A 415 28.11 10.15 -25.00
CA GLU A 415 28.87 10.10 -23.74
C GLU A 415 29.37 11.50 -23.32
N GLU A 416 29.37 12.47 -24.24
CA GLU A 416 29.66 13.88 -23.98
C GLU A 416 28.50 14.62 -23.28
N VAL A 417 27.33 13.99 -23.14
CA VAL A 417 26.18 14.54 -22.41
C VAL A 417 26.19 14.01 -20.98
N GLU A 418 26.58 14.87 -20.06
CA GLU A 418 26.56 14.60 -18.63
C GLU A 418 25.21 14.99 -18.04
N VAL A 419 24.56 14.07 -17.33
CA VAL A 419 23.38 14.34 -16.50
C VAL A 419 23.79 14.40 -15.04
N ALA A 420 23.17 15.34 -14.31
CA ALA A 420 23.26 15.46 -12.86
C ALA A 420 21.86 15.30 -12.23
N ILE A 421 21.75 14.41 -11.25
CA ILE A 421 20.55 14.18 -10.45
C ILE A 421 20.92 14.39 -8.98
N GLU A 422 20.13 15.18 -8.25
CA GLU A 422 20.14 15.24 -6.78
C GLU A 422 18.71 14.99 -6.29
N VAL A 423 18.56 14.11 -5.31
CA VAL A 423 17.30 13.89 -4.59
C VAL A 423 17.60 13.76 -3.11
N GLU A 424 16.87 14.49 -2.28
CA GLU A 424 16.85 14.35 -0.82
C GLU A 424 15.40 14.03 -0.39
N MET A 425 15.16 12.76 -0.07
CA MET A 425 13.87 12.26 0.42
C MET A 425 13.83 12.33 1.95
N GLU A 426 12.77 12.93 2.48
CA GLU A 426 12.33 12.72 3.87
C GLU A 426 11.29 11.58 3.88
N ARG A 427 11.37 10.72 4.90
CA ARG A 427 10.53 9.52 5.03
C ARG A 427 10.00 9.42 6.45
N GLU A 428 8.69 9.53 6.58
CA GLU A 428 8.02 9.36 7.86
C GLU A 428 8.18 7.91 8.36
N ARG A 429 8.23 7.75 9.69
CA ARG A 429 8.28 6.45 10.37
C ARG A 429 7.19 6.39 11.43
N LEU A 430 6.19 5.55 11.18
CA LEU A 430 4.99 5.44 12.00
C LEU A 430 5.15 4.28 12.99
N GLY A 431 4.88 4.56 14.27
CA GLY A 431 4.84 3.54 15.33
C GLY A 431 3.44 2.94 15.48
N THR A 432 3.34 1.62 15.45
CA THR A 432 2.07 0.88 15.65
C THR A 432 2.35 -0.55 16.13
N ASP A 433 1.33 -1.38 16.38
CA ASP A 433 1.47 -2.74 16.91
C ASP A 433 0.65 -3.75 16.09
N ASN A 434 1.16 -4.96 15.85
CA ASN A 434 0.23 -6.09 15.63
C ASN A 434 -0.30 -6.54 17.00
N VAL A 435 -1.56 -7.00 17.07
CA VAL A 435 -2.16 -7.57 18.28
C VAL A 435 -2.51 -9.05 18.07
N GLY A 436 -2.06 -9.94 18.95
CA GLY A 436 -2.13 -11.37 18.70
C GLY A 436 -2.30 -12.21 19.96
N ALA A 437 -3.10 -13.27 19.87
CA ALA A 437 -3.30 -14.23 20.94
C ALA A 437 -3.49 -15.66 20.43
N VAL A 438 -3.12 -16.65 21.23
CA VAL A 438 -3.27 -18.08 20.92
C VAL A 438 -4.26 -18.79 21.85
N LEU A 439 -5.23 -19.47 21.25
CA LEU A 439 -5.98 -20.56 21.88
C LEU A 439 -5.21 -21.86 21.65
N ARG A 440 -4.55 -22.38 22.69
CA ARG A 440 -3.73 -23.60 22.57
C ARG A 440 -4.59 -24.84 22.30
N GLY A 441 -4.15 -25.62 21.32
CA GLY A 441 -4.72 -26.93 20.96
C GLY A 441 -4.41 -28.02 21.99
N ARG A 442 -4.74 -29.27 21.66
CA ARG A 442 -4.50 -30.43 22.55
C ARG A 442 -3.94 -31.64 21.81
N GLY A 443 -3.14 -32.42 22.53
CA GLY A 443 -2.52 -33.65 22.01
C GLY A 443 -1.52 -33.37 20.89
N ALA A 444 -1.23 -34.39 20.08
CA ALA A 444 -0.16 -34.38 19.07
C ALA A 444 -0.27 -33.33 17.95
N LEU A 445 -1.34 -32.52 17.91
CA LEU A 445 -1.51 -31.44 16.94
C LEU A 445 -1.43 -30.03 17.57
N ALA A 446 -1.14 -29.91 18.87
CA ALA A 446 -1.11 -28.62 19.56
C ALA A 446 -0.11 -27.64 18.94
N ASP A 447 1.03 -28.10 18.44
CA ASP A 447 2.06 -27.27 17.80
C ASP A 447 1.82 -27.02 16.31
N ARG A 448 0.66 -27.42 15.79
CA ARG A 448 0.18 -27.05 14.45
C ARG A 448 -0.86 -25.95 14.61
N PHE A 449 -0.67 -24.85 13.90
CA PHE A 449 -1.47 -23.64 14.02
C PHE A 449 -2.46 -23.51 12.86
N ILE A 450 -3.63 -22.95 13.16
CA ILE A 450 -4.52 -22.30 12.20
C ILE A 450 -4.43 -20.81 12.53
N ILE A 451 -4.05 -19.99 11.56
CA ILE A 451 -3.98 -18.53 11.71
C ILE A 451 -5.29 -17.95 11.17
N ILE A 452 -5.92 -17.08 11.96
CA ILE A 452 -7.12 -16.34 11.59
C ILE A 452 -6.79 -14.87 11.83
N GLY A 453 -6.79 -14.07 10.77
CA GLY A 453 -6.36 -12.68 10.84
C GLY A 453 -7.18 -11.73 10.00
N ALA A 454 -7.19 -10.48 10.44
CA ALA A 454 -7.74 -9.30 9.79
C ALA A 454 -6.83 -8.13 10.20
N HIS A 455 -6.83 -7.05 9.43
CA HIS A 455 -6.23 -5.81 9.92
C HIS A 455 -7.24 -5.04 10.77
N TYR A 456 -6.73 -4.17 11.65
CA TYR A 456 -7.57 -3.30 12.48
C TYR A 456 -7.32 -1.80 12.21
N ASP A 457 -6.24 -1.44 11.51
CA ASP A 457 -6.03 -0.09 11.00
C ASP A 457 -7.00 0.25 9.87
N HIS A 458 -7.11 1.53 9.56
CA HIS A 458 -7.84 2.07 8.41
C HIS A 458 -7.25 3.45 8.03
N VAL A 459 -7.75 4.11 6.98
CA VAL A 459 -7.13 5.32 6.41
C VAL A 459 -7.18 6.61 7.23
N GLY A 460 -7.77 6.62 8.43
CA GLY A 460 -7.81 7.81 9.29
C GLY A 460 -8.59 8.97 8.69
N TYR A 461 -7.86 9.98 8.19
CA TYR A 461 -8.41 11.14 7.48
C TYR A 461 -8.23 11.06 5.95
N GLY A 462 -7.93 9.89 5.39
CA GLY A 462 -7.80 9.69 3.95
C GLY A 462 -6.51 10.24 3.33
N PHE A 463 -5.47 10.48 4.15
CA PHE A 463 -4.13 10.81 3.64
C PHE A 463 -3.34 9.56 3.20
N VAL A 464 -3.84 8.37 3.53
CA VAL A 464 -3.28 7.06 3.17
C VAL A 464 -4.36 6.15 2.58
N GLY A 465 -3.97 4.97 2.08
CA GLY A 465 -4.88 4.02 1.41
C GLY A 465 -5.61 4.56 0.18
N GLY A 466 -6.69 3.85 -0.20
CA GLY A 466 -7.48 4.11 -1.42
C GLY A 466 -8.56 5.20 -1.30
N ALA A 467 -8.40 6.17 -0.39
CA ALA A 467 -9.40 7.20 -0.14
C ALA A 467 -9.73 8.02 -1.40
N ARG A 468 -11.02 8.32 -1.61
CA ARG A 468 -11.47 9.13 -2.77
C ARG A 468 -10.89 10.55 -2.64
N PRO A 469 -10.34 11.16 -3.71
CA PRO A 469 -9.74 12.50 -3.64
C PRO A 469 -10.64 13.58 -3.03
N ALA A 470 -11.95 13.52 -3.29
CA ALA A 470 -12.95 14.44 -2.75
C ALA A 470 -13.18 14.33 -1.22
N ASN A 471 -12.70 13.26 -0.58
CA ASN A 471 -12.88 12.98 0.84
C ASN A 471 -11.59 13.15 1.66
N VAL A 472 -10.45 13.48 1.02
CA VAL A 472 -9.17 13.67 1.74
C VAL A 472 -9.32 14.79 2.78
N GLY A 473 -8.92 14.52 4.02
CA GLY A 473 -9.14 15.38 5.18
C GLY A 473 -10.43 15.10 5.96
N ALA A 474 -11.38 14.34 5.41
CA ALA A 474 -12.56 13.88 6.14
C ALA A 474 -12.25 12.60 6.95
N LEU A 475 -12.91 12.42 8.09
CA LEU A 475 -12.81 11.20 8.88
C LEU A 475 -13.36 10.00 8.08
N HIS A 476 -12.56 8.94 7.97
CA HIS A 476 -12.94 7.65 7.44
C HIS A 476 -13.05 6.67 8.63
N PRO A 477 -14.26 6.28 9.07
CA PRO A 477 -14.39 5.49 10.30
C PRO A 477 -14.13 4.00 10.11
N GLY A 478 -14.06 3.50 8.88
CA GLY A 478 -13.67 2.11 8.58
C GLY A 478 -14.55 1.04 9.21
N ALA A 479 -15.87 1.15 9.05
CA ALA A 479 -16.84 0.21 9.62
C ALA A 479 -16.85 -1.14 8.89
N ASP A 480 -16.83 -1.11 7.56
CA ASP A 480 -16.69 -2.30 6.71
C ASP A 480 -15.22 -2.73 6.71
N ASP A 481 -14.36 -1.85 6.19
CA ASP A 481 -12.91 -1.99 6.10
C ASP A 481 -12.20 -1.26 7.26
N ASN A 482 -11.65 -1.92 8.29
CA ASN A 482 -11.83 -3.33 8.64
C ASN A 482 -12.26 -3.57 10.10
N ALA A 483 -13.14 -2.71 10.61
CA ALA A 483 -13.82 -2.98 11.88
C ALA A 483 -14.68 -4.26 11.81
N SER A 484 -15.22 -4.61 10.63
CA SER A 484 -16.05 -5.81 10.43
C SER A 484 -15.25 -7.12 10.57
N GLY A 485 -14.08 -7.23 9.94
CA GLY A 485 -13.20 -8.38 10.08
C GLY A 485 -12.64 -8.50 11.50
N THR A 486 -12.22 -7.38 12.09
CA THR A 486 -11.81 -7.33 13.51
C THR A 486 -12.93 -7.82 14.43
N ALA A 487 -14.17 -7.35 14.24
CA ALA A 487 -15.34 -7.79 15.00
C ALA A 487 -15.64 -9.29 14.83
N ALA A 488 -15.46 -9.84 13.62
CA ALA A 488 -15.68 -11.25 13.33
C ALA A 488 -14.69 -12.14 14.09
N ILE A 489 -13.41 -11.77 14.12
CA ILE A 489 -12.37 -12.52 14.82
C ILE A 489 -12.54 -12.42 16.33
N LEU A 490 -12.85 -11.24 16.89
CA LEU A 490 -13.15 -11.09 18.33
C LEU A 490 -14.31 -11.99 18.78
N LYS A 491 -15.37 -12.10 17.97
CA LYS A 491 -16.47 -13.03 18.23
C LYS A 491 -16.05 -14.49 18.12
N LEU A 492 -15.30 -14.85 17.09
CA LEU A 492 -14.85 -16.22 16.88
C LEU A 492 -13.90 -16.67 18.01
N ALA A 493 -12.99 -15.79 18.44
CA ALA A 493 -12.14 -15.98 19.60
C ALA A 493 -12.96 -16.25 20.87
N ARG A 494 -14.00 -15.45 21.13
CA ARG A 494 -14.93 -15.69 22.25
C ARG A 494 -15.62 -17.05 22.16
N ALA A 495 -16.20 -17.38 21.00
CA ALA A 495 -16.94 -18.62 20.81
C ALA A 495 -16.05 -19.86 20.99
N LEU A 496 -14.81 -19.81 20.48
CA LEU A 496 -13.84 -20.90 20.60
C LEU A 496 -13.23 -21.01 22.01
N ALA A 497 -13.00 -19.89 22.71
CA ALA A 497 -12.54 -19.88 24.10
C ALA A 497 -13.59 -20.43 25.07
N ALA A 498 -14.88 -20.15 24.82
CA ALA A 498 -16.00 -20.67 25.60
C ALA A 498 -16.39 -22.12 25.23
N SER A 499 -15.87 -22.68 24.14
CA SER A 499 -16.20 -24.03 23.69
C SER A 499 -15.63 -25.10 24.66
N PRO A 500 -16.45 -26.02 25.18
CA PRO A 500 -15.93 -27.17 25.94
C PRO A 500 -15.08 -28.08 25.05
N ASN A 501 -15.38 -28.11 23.76
CA ASN A 501 -14.60 -28.80 22.74
C ASN A 501 -13.44 -27.91 22.30
N ARG A 502 -12.35 -27.89 23.08
CA ARG A 502 -11.08 -27.29 22.65
C ARG A 502 -10.65 -27.84 21.29
N PRO A 503 -9.96 -27.07 20.43
CA PRO A 503 -9.46 -27.57 19.15
C PRO A 503 -8.31 -28.59 19.34
N LYS A 504 -8.00 -29.37 18.31
CA LYS A 504 -6.79 -30.22 18.30
C LYS A 504 -5.54 -29.40 17.95
N ARG A 505 -5.65 -28.55 16.93
CA ARG A 505 -4.65 -27.54 16.53
C ARG A 505 -4.74 -26.31 17.42
N SER A 506 -3.63 -25.60 17.61
CA SER A 506 -3.69 -24.25 18.18
C SER A 506 -4.31 -23.29 17.17
N ILE A 507 -4.97 -22.25 17.65
CA ILE A 507 -5.55 -21.19 16.82
C ILE A 507 -4.90 -19.88 17.23
N LEU A 508 -4.26 -19.22 16.27
CA LEU A 508 -3.68 -17.89 16.42
C LEU A 508 -4.66 -16.88 15.83
N PHE A 509 -5.17 -15.99 16.68
CA PHE A 509 -5.92 -14.81 16.27
C PHE A 509 -4.91 -13.67 16.09
N ASN A 510 -4.73 -13.18 14.86
CA ASN A 510 -3.73 -12.16 14.52
C ASN A 510 -4.39 -10.92 13.92
N PHE A 511 -4.43 -9.84 14.70
CA PHE A 511 -4.96 -8.55 14.29
C PHE A 511 -3.79 -7.68 13.84
N VAL A 512 -3.58 -7.57 12.53
CA VAL A 512 -2.44 -6.85 11.98
C VAL A 512 -2.74 -5.36 11.83
N THR A 513 -1.70 -4.56 11.69
CA THR A 513 -1.79 -3.10 11.46
C THR A 513 -1.04 -2.72 10.18
N ALA A 514 -1.10 -1.45 9.80
CA ALA A 514 -0.45 -0.89 8.61
C ALA A 514 -0.72 -1.68 7.32
N GLU A 515 -1.93 -2.25 7.18
CA GLU A 515 -2.37 -2.92 5.96
C GLU A 515 -2.56 -1.88 4.84
N GLU A 516 -3.17 -0.74 5.18
CA GLU A 516 -3.46 0.42 4.33
C GLU A 516 -2.20 1.12 3.77
N TYR A 517 -1.04 0.71 4.29
CA TYR A 517 0.29 1.17 3.93
C TYR A 517 1.04 0.16 3.04
N GLY A 518 0.38 -0.93 2.62
CA GLY A 518 0.91 -1.96 1.74
C GLY A 518 1.19 -3.29 2.45
N LEU A 519 0.22 -3.82 3.19
CA LEU A 519 0.28 -5.12 3.87
C LEU A 519 1.45 -5.23 4.88
N LEU A 520 1.81 -4.13 5.54
CA LEU A 520 3.10 -4.06 6.23
C LEU A 520 3.11 -4.87 7.54
N GLY A 521 2.09 -4.75 8.40
CA GLY A 521 2.06 -5.47 9.67
C GLY A 521 2.05 -6.99 9.51
N SER A 522 1.38 -7.54 8.49
CA SER A 522 1.35 -9.00 8.24
C SER A 522 2.65 -9.58 7.69
N LYS A 523 3.61 -8.72 7.31
CA LYS A 523 4.97 -9.11 6.87
C LYS A 523 5.95 -9.25 8.04
N TYR A 524 5.67 -8.61 9.18
CA TYR A 524 6.40 -8.75 10.45
C TYR A 524 5.91 -9.96 11.26
#